data_AF-A0A0B7FG66-F1
#
_entry.id   AF-A0A0B7FG66-F1
#
_cell.length_a   1.000
_cell.length_b   1.000
_cell.length_c   1.000
_cell.angle_alpha   90.00
_cell.angle_beta   90.00
_cell.angle_gamma   90.00
#
_symmetry.space_group_name_H-M   'P 1'
#
loop_
_entity.id
_entity.type
_entity.pdbx_description
1 polymer ?
#
loop_
_entity_poly.entity_id
_entity_poly.type
_entity_poly.pdbx_seq_one_letter_code
_entity_poly.pdbx_strand_id
1 'polypeptide(L)'
;MGQGSSSYTVDNSIQPGTYRIVHVKTGKVLQPDEEEDQELVISDRQYQGACLPGRREDHWYIQRSGDGYIFKHCLNRTYISIALGSGFPYETRATKYPATWVIYSKGGGDSECIIATASTHSRVMALHSGSNNDGADGDALLVSPLYKDHDECWRLERIGHSSGGNSSTEEINQLNLQLKRIKKEAKKIESELNQVKDELSEKELECDSHSTQLTEAISELKLVKHELSEMELERDGLSTQLAEANTEKNEAKLGLIRAQEELDWKTAKLAEQEEELAEKESELVRKDAELTGVKSQLEAKEEEPIGKEDQLVHMSDQLNNKEEELSRAQKVIGEKDEEIGKPIERLFTNLKEREILRRMERISAENRIGLGKDHELSDKEEVPKRIQMEHAVNPRLDKKSSETASQSSGRSRAGTSFYSTGVDIKLADLGWDFDDSE
;
A
#
# COMPACT_ATOMS: atom_id res chain seq x y z
N MET A 1 -35.39 122.28 3.76
CA MET A 1 -35.41 121.18 2.78
C MET A 1 -34.08 120.46 2.86
N GLY A 2 -34.06 119.22 3.37
CA GLY A 2 -32.82 118.46 3.50
C GLY A 2 -32.40 117.93 2.13
N GLN A 3 -31.38 118.53 1.52
CA GLN A 3 -30.75 117.96 0.34
C GLN A 3 -30.09 116.63 0.74
N GLY A 4 -30.65 115.50 0.32
CA GLY A 4 -30.00 114.20 0.48
C GLY A 4 -28.59 114.25 -0.10
N SER A 5 -27.59 113.95 0.71
CA SER A 5 -26.20 113.85 0.27
C SER A 5 -26.04 112.54 -0.49
N SER A 6 -26.16 112.57 -1.82
CA SER A 6 -25.73 111.46 -2.67
C SER A 6 -24.23 111.26 -2.45
N SER A 7 -23.85 110.18 -1.76
CA SER A 7 -22.45 109.85 -1.52
C SER A 7 -21.87 109.22 -2.78
N TYR A 8 -21.06 109.97 -3.51
CA TYR A 8 -20.23 109.43 -4.58
C TYR A 8 -19.00 108.73 -3.96
N THR A 9 -18.66 107.56 -4.48
CA THR A 9 -17.49 106.77 -4.06
C THR A 9 -16.59 106.49 -5.25
N VAL A 10 -15.27 106.45 -5.04
CA VAL A 10 -14.31 106.19 -6.13
C VAL A 10 -14.60 104.82 -6.74
N ASP A 11 -14.86 104.79 -8.04
CA ASP A 11 -15.11 103.55 -8.75
C ASP A 11 -13.79 102.90 -9.19
N ASN A 12 -13.32 102.00 -8.33
CA ASN A 12 -12.17 101.17 -8.60
C ASN A 12 -12.53 99.84 -9.30
N SER A 13 -13.79 99.61 -9.67
CA SER A 13 -14.21 98.40 -10.34
C SER A 13 -14.04 98.45 -11.86
N ILE A 14 -13.85 99.65 -12.42
CA ILE A 14 -13.68 99.83 -13.87
C ILE A 14 -12.37 99.16 -14.33
N GLN A 15 -12.53 98.15 -15.19
CA GLN A 15 -11.42 97.43 -15.78
C GLN A 15 -10.85 98.21 -16.97
N PRO A 16 -9.53 98.16 -17.22
CA PRO A 16 -8.98 98.67 -18.48
C PRO A 16 -9.64 98.00 -19.70
N GLY A 17 -9.89 98.78 -20.74
CA GLY A 17 -10.57 98.28 -21.94
C GLY A 17 -11.12 99.39 -22.82
N THR A 18 -11.84 99.01 -23.87
CA THR A 18 -12.52 99.95 -24.78
C THR A 18 -13.95 100.18 -24.31
N TYR A 19 -14.31 101.45 -24.14
CA TYR A 19 -15.59 101.92 -23.65
C TYR A 19 -16.19 102.98 -24.57
N ARG A 20 -17.51 103.14 -24.52
CA ARG A 20 -18.22 104.36 -24.90
C ARG A 20 -18.53 105.16 -23.65
N ILE A 21 -18.43 106.47 -23.75
CA ILE A 21 -18.76 107.40 -22.67
C ILE A 21 -20.06 108.08 -23.09
N VAL A 22 -21.15 107.79 -22.38
CA VAL A 22 -22.51 108.20 -22.75
C VAL A 22 -23.02 109.17 -21.71
N HIS A 23 -23.49 110.34 -22.13
CA HIS A 23 -24.14 111.28 -21.22
C HIS A 23 -25.50 110.74 -20.78
N VAL A 24 -25.77 110.69 -19.48
CA VAL A 24 -26.92 109.96 -18.92
C VAL A 24 -28.25 110.61 -19.30
N LYS A 25 -28.34 111.95 -19.23
CA LYS A 25 -29.58 112.69 -19.48
C LYS A 25 -29.98 112.68 -20.96
N THR A 26 -29.00 112.85 -21.85
CA THR A 26 -29.25 113.02 -23.29
C THR A 26 -29.11 111.72 -24.07
N GLY A 27 -28.41 110.72 -23.53
CA GLY A 27 -28.09 109.47 -24.23
C GLY A 27 -27.05 109.60 -25.34
N LYS A 28 -26.48 110.80 -25.50
CA LYS A 28 -25.47 111.13 -26.52
C LYS A 28 -24.09 110.62 -26.13
N VAL A 29 -23.26 110.33 -27.11
CA VAL A 29 -21.91 109.79 -26.90
C VAL A 29 -20.87 110.89 -26.97
N LEU A 30 -19.84 110.79 -26.14
CA LEU A 30 -18.68 111.67 -26.19
C LEU A 30 -17.78 111.28 -27.36
N GLN A 31 -17.48 112.23 -28.23
CA GLN A 31 -16.53 112.07 -29.31
C GLN A 31 -15.73 113.36 -29.55
N PRO A 32 -14.53 113.28 -30.14
CA PRO A 32 -13.89 114.47 -30.69
C PRO A 32 -14.76 115.06 -31.79
N ASP A 33 -14.81 116.38 -31.89
CA ASP A 33 -15.45 117.04 -33.01
C ASP A 33 -14.69 116.74 -34.32
N GLU A 34 -15.43 116.58 -35.41
CA GLU A 34 -14.87 116.29 -36.74
C GLU A 34 -14.31 117.55 -37.41
N GLU A 35 -14.86 118.72 -37.09
CA GLU A 35 -14.43 120.00 -37.66
C GLU A 35 -13.27 120.61 -36.86
N GLU A 36 -13.37 120.62 -35.53
CA GLU A 36 -12.30 121.02 -34.62
C GLU A 36 -11.71 119.81 -33.87
N ASP A 37 -10.64 119.20 -34.42
CA ASP A 37 -9.92 118.01 -33.90
C ASP A 37 -9.55 118.01 -32.40
N GLN A 38 -9.67 119.17 -31.73
CA GLN A 38 -9.37 119.36 -30.31
C GLN A 38 -10.60 119.54 -29.43
N GLU A 39 -11.77 119.87 -29.99
CA GLU A 39 -12.99 120.03 -29.21
C GLU A 39 -13.61 118.67 -28.90
N LEU A 40 -14.19 118.55 -27.71
CA LEU A 40 -14.96 117.37 -27.30
C LEU A 40 -16.42 117.76 -27.28
N VAL A 41 -17.22 117.02 -28.04
CA VAL A 41 -18.66 117.26 -28.18
C VAL A 41 -19.43 116.00 -27.85
N ILE A 42 -20.69 116.18 -27.47
CA ILE A 42 -21.66 115.08 -27.48
C ILE A 42 -22.45 115.07 -28.78
N SER A 43 -22.72 113.87 -29.31
CA SER A 43 -23.51 113.72 -30.52
C SER A 43 -24.52 112.57 -30.44
N ASP A 44 -25.63 112.74 -31.13
CA ASP A 44 -26.66 111.73 -31.26
C ASP A 44 -26.14 110.51 -31.99
N ARG A 45 -26.31 109.35 -31.33
CA ARG A 45 -25.98 108.04 -31.88
C ARG A 45 -26.72 107.74 -33.19
N GLN A 46 -27.88 108.35 -33.40
CA GLN A 46 -28.79 108.05 -34.51
C GLN A 46 -28.55 108.89 -35.78
N TYR A 47 -27.88 110.04 -35.70
CA TYR A 47 -27.65 110.91 -36.86
C TYR A 47 -26.38 110.56 -37.67
N GLN A 48 -25.52 109.67 -37.16
CA GLN A 48 -24.51 109.00 -37.97
C GLN A 48 -25.20 107.97 -38.88
N GLY A 49 -25.69 108.44 -40.03
CA GLY A 49 -26.44 107.68 -41.01
C GLY A 49 -25.87 106.29 -41.26
N ALA A 50 -26.73 105.27 -41.13
CA ALA A 50 -26.45 103.87 -41.37
C ALA A 50 -25.16 103.37 -40.69
N CYS A 51 -25.30 102.88 -39.45
CA CYS A 51 -24.28 102.14 -38.72
C CYS A 51 -23.54 101.12 -39.61
N LEU A 52 -22.43 101.55 -40.22
CA LEU A 52 -21.44 100.62 -40.73
C LEU A 52 -20.74 100.04 -39.50
N PRO A 53 -20.81 98.71 -39.27
CA PRO A 53 -20.11 98.10 -38.16
C PRO A 53 -18.61 98.33 -38.35
N GLY A 54 -18.02 99.22 -37.54
CA GLY A 54 -16.58 99.48 -37.59
C GLY A 54 -16.13 100.92 -37.33
N ARG A 55 -17.02 101.92 -37.31
CA ARG A 55 -16.62 103.27 -36.89
C ARG A 55 -16.28 103.26 -35.41
N ARG A 56 -15.08 103.77 -35.07
CA ARG A 56 -14.47 103.80 -33.73
C ARG A 56 -14.33 105.23 -33.20
N GLU A 57 -15.14 106.15 -33.72
CA GLU A 57 -15.12 107.59 -33.44
C GLU A 57 -15.64 107.92 -32.04
N ASP A 58 -16.37 106.99 -31.41
CA ASP A 58 -16.90 107.09 -30.06
C ASP A 58 -16.22 106.11 -29.08
N HIS A 59 -15.14 105.45 -29.52
CA HIS A 59 -14.44 104.44 -28.73
C HIS A 59 -13.27 105.05 -27.96
N TRP A 60 -13.36 104.95 -26.64
CA TRP A 60 -12.34 105.42 -25.71
C TRP A 60 -11.68 104.23 -25.01
N TYR A 61 -10.37 104.10 -25.14
CA TYR A 61 -9.60 103.16 -24.36
C TYR A 61 -9.31 103.75 -22.98
N ILE A 62 -9.87 103.14 -21.96
CA ILE A 62 -9.68 103.52 -20.56
C ILE A 62 -8.51 102.71 -20.01
N GLN A 63 -7.51 103.39 -19.47
CA GLN A 63 -6.34 102.78 -18.84
C GLN A 63 -6.11 103.38 -17.46
N ARG A 64 -5.69 102.57 -16.49
CA ARG A 64 -5.30 103.04 -15.16
C ARG A 64 -4.09 103.98 -15.22
N SER A 65 -4.15 105.09 -14.49
CA SER A 65 -3.06 106.07 -14.35
C SER A 65 -3.07 106.64 -12.93
N GLY A 66 -2.13 106.20 -12.09
CA GLY A 66 -2.14 106.51 -10.66
C GLY A 66 -3.45 106.08 -9.99
N ASP A 67 -4.05 106.98 -9.22
CA ASP A 67 -5.34 106.75 -8.54
C ASP A 67 -6.57 106.98 -9.44
N GLY A 68 -6.35 107.21 -10.74
CA GLY A 68 -7.41 107.46 -11.71
C GLY A 68 -7.19 106.72 -13.02
N TYR A 69 -7.69 107.33 -14.09
CA TYR A 69 -7.75 106.78 -15.42
C TYR A 69 -7.37 107.83 -16.45
N ILE A 70 -6.79 107.36 -17.56
CA ILE A 70 -6.62 108.15 -18.78
C ILE A 70 -7.61 107.61 -19.81
N PHE A 71 -8.22 108.52 -20.55
CA PHE A 71 -9.14 108.20 -21.65
C PHE A 71 -8.43 108.50 -22.95
N LYS A 72 -8.13 107.46 -23.74
CA LYS A 72 -7.47 107.60 -25.04
C LYS A 72 -8.44 107.29 -26.16
N HIS A 73 -8.64 108.23 -27.07
CA HIS A 73 -9.46 108.03 -28.25
C HIS A 73 -8.84 106.93 -29.15
N CYS A 74 -9.63 105.92 -29.51
CA CYS A 74 -9.12 104.75 -30.22
C CYS A 74 -8.68 105.07 -31.66
N LEU A 75 -9.35 106.02 -32.31
CA LEU A 75 -9.05 106.40 -33.69
C LEU A 75 -7.91 107.44 -33.75
N ASN A 76 -8.09 108.57 -33.08
CA ASN A 76 -7.19 109.74 -33.23
C ASN A 76 -5.96 109.65 -32.30
N ARG A 77 -5.93 108.67 -31.39
CA ARG A 77 -4.88 108.50 -30.36
C ARG A 77 -4.67 109.73 -29.46
N THR A 78 -5.64 110.63 -29.41
CA THR A 78 -5.72 111.77 -28.50
C THR A 78 -6.26 111.33 -27.14
N TYR A 79 -6.18 112.20 -26.15
CA TYR A 79 -6.60 111.99 -24.78
C TYR A 79 -7.57 113.07 -24.35
N ILE A 80 -8.54 112.71 -23.52
CA ILE A 80 -9.38 113.71 -22.83
C ILE A 80 -8.48 114.47 -21.86
N SER A 81 -8.37 115.78 -22.06
CA SER A 81 -7.56 116.69 -21.23
C SER A 81 -8.31 117.98 -20.94
N ILE A 82 -7.81 118.75 -19.98
CA ILE A 82 -8.34 120.05 -19.59
C ILE A 82 -7.49 121.14 -20.27
N ALA A 83 -8.14 122.11 -20.90
CA ALA A 83 -7.45 123.27 -21.48
C ALA A 83 -7.05 124.26 -20.37
N LEU A 84 -5.78 124.23 -19.98
CA LEU A 84 -5.22 125.18 -19.01
C LEU A 84 -5.01 126.54 -19.71
N GLY A 85 -6.04 127.38 -19.73
CA GLY A 85 -6.01 128.71 -20.36
C GLY A 85 -7.37 129.36 -20.57
N SER A 86 -8.46 128.60 -20.61
CA SER A 86 -9.82 129.16 -20.60
C SER A 86 -10.17 129.62 -19.17
N GLY A 87 -10.76 130.80 -19.03
CA GLY A 87 -11.28 131.26 -17.73
C GLY A 87 -12.33 130.27 -17.22
N PHE A 88 -12.41 130.06 -15.90
CA PHE A 88 -13.33 129.09 -15.31
C PHE A 88 -14.80 129.36 -15.72
N PRO A 89 -15.58 128.33 -16.10
CA PRO A 89 -15.27 126.88 -16.15
C PRO A 89 -14.24 126.45 -17.22
N TYR A 90 -13.45 125.41 -16.95
CA TYR A 90 -12.37 124.99 -17.89
C TYR A 90 -12.93 124.14 -19.03
N GLU A 91 -12.46 124.35 -20.26
CA GLU A 91 -12.84 123.51 -21.40
C GLU A 91 -12.15 122.14 -21.34
N THR A 92 -12.87 121.09 -21.75
CA THR A 92 -12.27 119.78 -22.00
C THR A 92 -11.99 119.60 -23.49
N ARG A 93 -10.83 119.05 -23.82
CA ARG A 93 -10.31 118.94 -25.18
C ARG A 93 -9.69 117.58 -25.44
N ALA A 94 -9.74 117.16 -26.70
CA ALA A 94 -8.96 116.04 -27.22
C ALA A 94 -7.54 116.49 -27.54
N THR A 95 -6.55 116.09 -26.72
CA THR A 95 -5.15 116.54 -26.90
C THR A 95 -4.17 115.38 -26.97
N LYS A 96 -2.92 115.62 -27.35
CA LYS A 96 -1.87 114.58 -27.32
C LYS A 96 -1.33 114.31 -25.90
N TYR A 97 -1.74 115.11 -24.91
CA TYR A 97 -1.25 115.03 -23.55
C TYR A 97 -2.31 114.40 -22.65
N PRO A 98 -2.00 113.29 -21.96
CA PRO A 98 -2.96 112.64 -21.09
C PRO A 98 -3.22 113.48 -19.83
N ALA A 99 -4.49 113.58 -19.45
CA ALA A 99 -4.88 114.00 -18.11
C ALA A 99 -5.42 112.81 -17.33
N THR A 100 -5.14 112.77 -16.02
CA THR A 100 -5.69 111.75 -15.13
C THR A 100 -7.05 112.21 -14.63
N TRP A 101 -8.04 111.32 -14.75
CA TRP A 101 -9.41 111.52 -14.35
C TRP A 101 -9.81 110.49 -13.30
N VAL A 102 -10.54 110.90 -12.28
CA VAL A 102 -11.08 110.00 -11.25
C VAL A 102 -12.56 109.77 -11.55
N ILE A 103 -12.96 108.51 -11.61
CA ILE A 103 -14.34 108.12 -11.90
C ILE A 103 -15.01 107.75 -10.58
N TYR A 104 -16.19 108.29 -10.32
CA TYR A 104 -16.94 108.00 -9.11
C TYR A 104 -18.30 107.43 -9.44
N SER A 105 -18.65 106.33 -8.80
CA SER A 105 -19.94 105.67 -8.96
C SER A 105 -20.98 106.34 -8.05
N LYS A 106 -22.17 106.58 -8.60
CA LYS A 106 -23.34 106.93 -7.79
C LYS A 106 -23.85 105.65 -7.14
N GLY A 107 -23.68 105.50 -5.82
CA GLY A 107 -24.09 104.28 -5.11
C GLY A 107 -25.59 104.00 -5.33
N GLY A 108 -25.93 103.03 -6.18
CA GLY A 108 -27.32 102.82 -6.59
C GLY A 108 -27.59 101.74 -7.66
N GLY A 109 -26.63 100.90 -8.03
CA GLY A 109 -26.83 99.80 -9.01
C GLY A 109 -26.84 100.24 -10.49
N ASP A 110 -27.20 101.50 -10.76
CA ASP A 110 -27.08 102.08 -12.10
C ASP A 110 -25.61 102.42 -12.41
N SER A 111 -25.14 102.11 -13.63
CA SER A 111 -23.77 102.39 -14.10
C SER A 111 -23.49 103.89 -14.34
N GLU A 112 -24.19 104.75 -13.60
CA GLU A 112 -24.01 106.19 -13.58
C GLU A 112 -22.75 106.55 -12.77
N CYS A 113 -21.91 107.34 -13.39
CA CYS A 113 -20.68 107.83 -12.80
C CYS A 113 -20.50 109.31 -13.09
N ILE A 114 -19.66 109.96 -12.27
CA ILE A 114 -19.15 111.30 -12.54
C ILE A 114 -17.66 111.19 -12.82
N ILE A 115 -17.16 111.98 -13.75
CA ILE A 115 -15.75 111.96 -14.16
C ILE A 115 -15.12 113.28 -13.69
N ALA A 116 -14.14 113.20 -12.79
CA ALA A 116 -13.58 114.37 -12.10
C ALA A 116 -12.07 114.51 -12.34
N THR A 117 -11.54 115.71 -12.14
CA THR A 117 -10.13 116.01 -12.39
C THR A 117 -9.22 115.76 -11.17
N ALA A 118 -9.79 115.51 -9.99
CA ALA A 118 -9.06 115.33 -8.74
C ALA A 118 -9.86 114.50 -7.73
N SER A 119 -9.16 113.94 -6.74
CA SER A 119 -9.73 113.07 -5.69
C SER A 119 -10.76 113.75 -4.77
N THR A 120 -10.88 115.09 -4.82
CA THR A 120 -11.81 115.88 -4.00
C THR A 120 -13.19 116.09 -4.66
N HIS A 121 -13.42 115.57 -5.87
CA HIS A 121 -14.63 115.80 -6.70
C HIS A 121 -15.04 117.28 -6.87
N SER A 122 -14.16 118.21 -6.56
CA SER A 122 -14.46 119.66 -6.59
C SER A 122 -14.68 120.18 -8.00
N ARG A 123 -14.36 119.38 -9.02
CA ARG A 123 -14.36 119.71 -10.45
C ARG A 123 -14.72 118.46 -11.24
N VAL A 124 -15.88 118.47 -11.87
CA VAL A 124 -16.42 117.36 -12.67
C VAL A 124 -16.64 117.79 -14.10
N MET A 125 -16.54 116.82 -15.00
CA MET A 125 -16.89 116.95 -16.39
C MET A 125 -18.41 117.05 -16.52
N ALA A 126 -18.87 118.18 -17.03
CA ALA A 126 -20.27 118.52 -17.18
C ALA A 126 -20.54 118.97 -18.60
N LEU A 127 -21.77 118.74 -19.05
CA LEU A 127 -22.24 119.26 -20.32
C LEU A 127 -22.49 120.77 -20.22
N HIS A 128 -21.99 121.55 -21.18
CA HIS A 128 -22.31 122.97 -21.25
C HIS A 128 -23.62 123.20 -22.02
N SER A 129 -24.74 123.08 -21.31
CA SER A 129 -26.04 123.45 -21.82
C SER A 129 -26.12 124.98 -21.97
N GLY A 130 -25.81 125.51 -23.15
CA GLY A 130 -26.06 126.92 -23.47
C GLY A 130 -27.52 127.30 -23.23
N SER A 131 -27.83 128.59 -23.05
CA SER A 131 -28.97 129.08 -22.25
C SER A 131 -30.41 128.63 -22.58
N ASN A 132 -30.71 127.74 -23.53
CA ASN A 132 -32.09 127.30 -23.78
C ASN A 132 -32.31 125.88 -24.34
N ASN A 133 -31.28 125.05 -24.57
CA ASN A 133 -31.47 123.67 -25.07
C ASN A 133 -30.43 122.72 -24.46
N ASP A 134 -30.73 122.11 -23.32
CA ASP A 134 -29.86 121.09 -22.72
C ASP A 134 -29.69 119.91 -23.69
N GLY A 135 -28.47 119.67 -24.19
CA GLY A 135 -28.16 118.47 -24.96
C GLY A 135 -28.31 118.57 -26.48
N ALA A 136 -28.10 119.73 -27.08
CA ALA A 136 -27.99 119.83 -28.52
C ALA A 136 -26.74 119.08 -29.04
N ASP A 137 -26.75 118.65 -30.30
CA ASP A 137 -25.55 118.09 -30.93
C ASP A 137 -24.48 119.18 -31.03
N GLY A 138 -23.23 118.84 -30.69
CA GLY A 138 -22.13 119.80 -30.67
C GLY A 138 -21.99 120.55 -29.34
N ASP A 139 -22.80 120.23 -28.32
CA ASP A 139 -22.61 120.83 -26.99
C ASP A 139 -21.22 120.47 -26.44
N ALA A 140 -20.46 121.50 -26.09
CA ALA A 140 -19.11 121.39 -25.57
C ALA A 140 -19.10 120.86 -24.12
N LEU A 141 -18.03 120.16 -23.78
CA LEU A 141 -17.81 119.68 -22.42
C LEU A 141 -16.92 120.62 -21.62
N LEU A 142 -17.39 120.97 -20.42
CA LEU A 142 -16.66 121.83 -19.49
C LEU A 142 -16.38 121.10 -18.18
N VAL A 143 -15.44 121.64 -17.41
CA VAL A 143 -15.17 121.24 -16.05
C VAL A 143 -15.72 122.30 -15.10
N SER A 144 -16.81 121.98 -14.41
CA SER A 144 -17.50 122.83 -13.44
C SER A 144 -17.41 122.24 -12.02
N PRO A 145 -17.70 123.03 -10.96
CA PRO A 145 -17.95 122.47 -9.64
C PRO A 145 -19.12 121.50 -9.70
N LEU A 146 -19.07 120.48 -8.85
CA LEU A 146 -20.15 119.51 -8.72
C LEU A 146 -21.43 120.21 -8.26
N TYR A 147 -22.39 120.37 -9.17
CA TYR A 147 -23.76 120.72 -8.87
C TYR A 147 -24.61 119.43 -8.83
N LYS A 148 -25.65 119.38 -8.00
CA LYS A 148 -26.55 118.21 -7.96
C LYS A 148 -27.51 118.21 -9.16
N ASP A 149 -26.98 118.38 -10.37
CA ASP A 149 -27.75 118.34 -11.62
C ASP A 149 -27.35 117.09 -12.44
N HIS A 150 -28.22 116.73 -13.38
CA HIS A 150 -28.05 115.55 -14.23
C HIS A 150 -27.01 115.75 -15.34
N ASP A 151 -26.54 116.97 -15.56
CA ASP A 151 -25.60 117.34 -16.63
C ASP A 151 -24.15 116.90 -16.35
N GLU A 152 -23.91 116.28 -15.19
CA GLU A 152 -22.59 115.80 -14.75
C GLU A 152 -22.50 114.27 -14.76
N CYS A 153 -23.59 113.58 -15.11
CA CYS A 153 -23.72 112.13 -15.04
C CYS A 153 -23.38 111.47 -16.39
N TRP A 154 -22.47 110.50 -16.33
CA TRP A 154 -21.96 109.73 -17.46
C TRP A 154 -22.16 108.24 -17.22
N ARG A 155 -22.29 107.46 -18.29
CA ARG A 155 -22.33 106.00 -18.26
C ARG A 155 -21.20 105.46 -19.12
N LEU A 156 -20.45 104.51 -18.59
CA LEU A 156 -19.34 103.85 -19.28
C LEU A 156 -19.79 102.49 -19.80
N GLU A 157 -20.03 102.40 -21.10
CA GLU A 157 -20.48 101.18 -21.77
C GLU A 157 -19.27 100.40 -22.29
N ARG A 158 -19.00 99.22 -21.75
CA ARG A 158 -17.83 98.40 -22.13
C ARG A 158 -18.07 97.68 -23.46
N ILE A 159 -17.16 97.82 -24.41
CA ILE A 159 -17.32 97.30 -25.79
C ILE A 159 -16.28 96.24 -26.15
N GLY A 160 -15.09 96.26 -25.54
CA GLY A 160 -14.06 95.28 -25.89
C GLY A 160 -12.84 95.22 -24.96
N HIS A 161 -12.14 94.09 -25.04
CA HIS A 161 -10.89 93.81 -24.32
C HIS A 161 -9.62 94.17 -25.13
N SER A 162 -9.75 94.55 -26.40
CA SER A 162 -8.62 94.68 -27.32
C SER A 162 -7.81 95.95 -27.09
N SER A 163 -6.61 95.78 -26.55
CA SER A 163 -5.51 96.77 -26.64
C SER A 163 -5.28 97.15 -28.10
N GLY A 164 -5.45 98.43 -28.43
CA GLY A 164 -5.27 98.92 -29.80
C GLY A 164 -3.81 98.88 -30.26
N GLY A 165 -3.48 97.90 -31.10
CA GLY A 165 -2.36 97.93 -32.05
C GLY A 165 -1.13 97.05 -31.70
N ASN A 166 -0.86 96.04 -32.54
CA ASN A 166 0.42 95.31 -32.76
C ASN A 166 0.56 93.83 -32.30
N SER A 167 -0.47 93.16 -31.74
CA SER A 167 -0.29 91.83 -31.09
C SER A 167 -0.32 90.57 -31.98
N SER A 168 -0.79 90.63 -33.24
CA SER A 168 -1.11 89.39 -33.99
C SER A 168 0.10 88.66 -34.60
N THR A 169 1.18 89.37 -34.90
CA THR A 169 2.39 88.78 -35.52
C THR A 169 3.26 88.02 -34.52
N GLU A 170 3.37 88.49 -33.27
CA GLU A 170 4.05 87.74 -32.21
C GLU A 170 3.33 86.43 -31.90
N GLU A 171 2.00 86.43 -31.84
CA GLU A 171 1.18 85.24 -31.61
C GLU A 171 1.40 84.18 -32.69
N ILE A 172 1.41 84.58 -33.97
CA ILE A 172 1.66 83.67 -35.09
C ILE A 172 3.06 83.04 -35.01
N ASN A 173 4.07 83.84 -34.63
CA ASN A 173 5.44 83.33 -34.47
C ASN A 173 5.56 82.34 -33.31
N GLN A 174 4.87 82.61 -32.20
CA GLN A 174 4.82 81.73 -31.04
C GLN A 174 4.13 80.40 -31.36
N LEU A 175 2.99 80.44 -32.08
CA LEU A 175 2.28 79.24 -32.54
C LEU A 175 3.15 78.40 -33.49
N ASN A 176 3.88 79.04 -34.42
CA ASN A 176 4.79 78.33 -35.31
C ASN A 176 5.93 77.61 -34.58
N LEU A 177 6.48 78.22 -33.51
CA LEU A 177 7.49 77.58 -32.67
C LEU A 177 6.93 76.36 -31.92
N GLN A 178 5.70 76.47 -31.39
CA GLN A 178 5.02 75.33 -30.75
C GLN A 178 4.78 74.21 -31.76
N LEU A 179 4.30 74.53 -32.96
CA LEU A 179 4.01 73.55 -34.01
C LEU A 179 5.28 72.79 -34.44
N LYS A 180 6.42 73.47 -34.53
CA LYS A 180 7.73 72.83 -34.76
C LYS A 180 8.12 71.87 -33.63
N ARG A 181 7.89 72.24 -32.36
CA ARG A 181 8.18 71.39 -31.20
C ARG A 181 7.29 70.14 -31.19
N ILE A 182 5.98 70.33 -31.35
CA ILE A 182 5.00 69.24 -31.42
C ILE A 182 5.35 68.28 -32.55
N LYS A 183 5.73 68.79 -33.73
CA LYS A 183 6.13 67.94 -34.86
C LYS A 183 7.38 67.10 -34.56
N LYS A 184 8.33 67.65 -33.80
CA LYS A 184 9.52 66.91 -33.36
C LYS A 184 9.16 65.82 -32.35
N GLU A 185 8.29 66.13 -31.40
CA GLU A 185 7.79 65.17 -30.40
C GLU A 185 6.97 64.06 -31.05
N ALA A 186 6.09 64.37 -32.00
CA ALA A 186 5.31 63.39 -32.74
C ALA A 186 6.21 62.35 -33.45
N LYS A 187 7.27 62.80 -34.12
CA LYS A 187 8.25 61.91 -34.75
C LYS A 187 8.98 61.02 -33.73
N LYS A 188 9.28 61.56 -32.54
CA LYS A 188 9.91 60.80 -31.47
C LYS A 188 8.98 59.71 -30.94
N ILE A 189 7.72 60.06 -30.67
CA ILE A 189 6.69 59.12 -30.23
C ILE A 189 6.47 58.03 -31.28
N GLU A 190 6.48 58.38 -32.57
CA GLU A 190 6.35 57.41 -33.66
C GLU A 190 7.49 56.39 -33.68
N SER A 191 8.74 56.83 -33.46
CA SER A 191 9.87 55.90 -33.34
C SER A 191 9.79 55.00 -32.10
N GLU A 192 9.36 55.56 -30.95
CA GLU A 192 9.16 54.78 -29.72
C GLU A 192 8.03 53.75 -29.88
N LEU A 193 6.95 54.12 -30.57
CA LEU A 193 5.82 53.22 -30.85
C LEU A 193 6.25 52.04 -31.72
N ASN A 194 7.05 52.28 -32.77
CA ASN A 194 7.56 51.21 -33.61
C ASN A 194 8.50 50.28 -32.83
N GLN A 195 9.37 50.83 -31.98
CA GLN A 195 10.24 50.01 -31.13
C GLN A 195 9.42 49.10 -30.19
N VAL A 196 8.42 49.65 -29.49
CA VAL A 196 7.55 48.87 -28.60
C VAL A 196 6.77 47.80 -29.37
N LYS A 197 6.38 48.09 -30.61
CA LYS A 197 5.70 47.11 -31.47
C LYS A 197 6.61 45.94 -31.84
N ASP A 198 7.87 46.21 -32.14
CA ASP A 198 8.86 45.17 -32.46
C ASP A 198 9.16 44.31 -31.21
N GLU A 199 9.36 44.95 -30.05
CA GLU A 199 9.54 44.26 -28.76
C GLU A 199 8.33 43.38 -28.39
N LEU A 200 7.10 43.87 -28.66
CA LEU A 200 5.89 43.09 -28.43
C LEU A 200 5.84 41.86 -29.35
N SER A 201 6.17 42.02 -30.63
CA SER A 201 6.22 40.90 -31.58
C SER A 201 7.26 39.86 -31.19
N GLU A 202 8.41 40.26 -30.67
CA GLU A 202 9.43 39.33 -30.15
C GLU A 202 8.91 38.56 -28.93
N LYS A 203 8.23 39.24 -28.01
CA LYS A 203 7.64 38.61 -26.82
C LYS A 203 6.50 37.65 -27.15
N GLU A 204 5.71 37.94 -28.18
CA GLU A 204 4.68 37.01 -28.68
C GLU A 204 5.32 35.72 -29.20
N LEU A 205 6.40 35.81 -29.99
CA LEU A 205 7.14 34.63 -30.47
C LEU A 205 7.77 33.83 -29.33
N GLU A 206 8.32 34.50 -28.32
CA GLU A 206 8.87 33.84 -27.12
C GLU A 206 7.77 33.11 -26.34
N CYS A 207 6.59 33.72 -26.21
CA CYS A 207 5.42 33.11 -25.57
C CYS A 207 4.95 31.86 -26.31
N ASP A 208 4.89 31.92 -27.65
CA ASP A 208 4.54 30.77 -28.49
C ASP A 208 5.57 29.64 -28.33
N SER A 209 6.87 29.98 -28.33
CA SER A 209 7.95 29.01 -28.08
C SER A 209 7.79 28.33 -26.71
N HIS A 210 7.59 29.09 -25.64
CA HIS A 210 7.36 28.51 -24.31
C HIS A 210 6.09 27.67 -24.24
N SER A 211 5.02 28.07 -24.92
CA SER A 211 3.78 27.30 -25.03
C SER A 211 4.01 25.94 -25.70
N THR A 212 4.81 25.90 -26.77
CA THR A 212 5.16 24.62 -27.43
C THR A 212 5.99 23.72 -26.53
N GLN A 213 7.02 24.26 -25.85
CA GLN A 213 7.86 23.50 -24.91
C GLN A 213 7.04 22.94 -23.74
N LEU A 214 6.09 23.72 -23.21
CA LEU A 214 5.22 23.26 -22.14
C LEU A 214 4.33 22.10 -22.61
N THR A 215 3.83 22.17 -23.84
CA THR A 215 3.00 21.10 -24.43
C THR A 215 3.79 19.81 -24.63
N GLU A 216 5.04 19.91 -25.06
CA GLU A 216 5.96 18.79 -25.20
C GLU A 216 6.27 18.15 -23.84
N ALA A 217 6.65 18.96 -22.84
CA ALA A 217 6.91 18.49 -21.48
C ALA A 217 5.69 17.80 -20.83
N ILE A 218 4.48 18.31 -21.07
CA ILE A 218 3.23 17.65 -20.62
C ILE A 218 3.05 16.28 -21.30
N SER A 219 3.45 16.15 -22.56
CA SER A 219 3.34 14.90 -23.31
C SER A 219 4.35 13.87 -22.82
N GLU A 220 5.60 14.27 -22.59
CA GLU A 220 6.64 13.43 -21.98
C GLU A 220 6.24 12.96 -20.58
N LEU A 221 5.72 13.86 -19.74
CA LEU A 221 5.28 13.52 -18.39
C LEU A 221 4.13 12.50 -18.39
N LYS A 222 3.23 12.56 -19.39
CA LYS A 222 2.18 11.55 -19.56
C LYS A 222 2.76 10.17 -19.93
N LEU A 223 3.78 10.13 -20.79
CA LEU A 223 4.44 8.88 -21.16
C LEU A 223 5.16 8.26 -19.97
N VAL A 224 5.99 9.03 -19.27
CA VAL A 224 6.71 8.57 -18.07
C VAL A 224 5.73 8.08 -17.00
N LYS A 225 4.59 8.75 -16.84
CA LYS A 225 3.53 8.29 -15.91
C LYS A 225 2.96 6.93 -16.31
N HIS A 226 2.75 6.69 -17.60
CA HIS A 226 2.26 5.39 -18.09
C HIS A 226 3.29 4.29 -17.85
N GLU A 227 4.56 4.53 -18.22
CA GLU A 227 5.66 3.59 -17.98
C GLU A 227 5.83 3.25 -16.50
N LEU A 228 5.68 4.24 -15.61
CA LEU A 228 5.73 4.01 -14.18
C LEU A 228 4.60 3.08 -13.71
N SER A 229 3.37 3.29 -14.20
CA SER A 229 2.24 2.41 -13.87
C SER A 229 2.41 0.99 -14.40
N GLU A 230 3.04 0.81 -15.57
CA GLU A 230 3.37 -0.53 -16.08
C GLU A 230 4.43 -1.22 -15.22
N MET A 231 5.50 -0.51 -14.83
CA MET A 231 6.52 -1.04 -13.93
C MET A 231 5.96 -1.40 -12.54
N GLU A 232 4.99 -0.65 -12.03
CA GLU A 232 4.31 -0.97 -10.78
C GLU A 232 3.52 -2.29 -10.88
N LEU A 233 2.81 -2.51 -11.99
CA LEU A 233 2.11 -3.76 -12.25
C LEU A 233 3.06 -4.95 -12.39
N GLU A 234 4.19 -4.77 -13.08
CA GLU A 234 5.22 -5.81 -13.21
C GLU A 234 5.85 -6.16 -11.86
N ARG A 235 6.18 -5.14 -11.04
CA ARG A 235 6.68 -5.34 -9.67
C ARG A 235 5.68 -6.13 -8.84
N ASP A 236 4.40 -5.79 -8.90
CA ASP A 236 3.36 -6.46 -8.13
C ASP A 236 3.20 -7.92 -8.61
N GLY A 237 3.27 -8.15 -9.91
CA GLY A 237 3.29 -9.50 -10.49
C GLY A 237 4.47 -10.35 -10.01
N LEU A 238 5.70 -9.79 -10.03
CA LEU A 238 6.89 -10.47 -9.51
C LEU A 238 6.81 -10.72 -8.00
N SER A 239 6.20 -9.81 -7.25
CA SER A 239 5.98 -9.98 -5.81
C SER A 239 5.04 -11.16 -5.53
N THR A 240 3.97 -11.32 -6.32
CA THR A 240 3.05 -12.46 -6.21
C THR A 240 3.76 -13.78 -6.55
N GLN A 241 4.50 -13.83 -7.67
CA GLN A 241 5.28 -15.02 -8.05
C GLN A 241 6.32 -15.41 -6.98
N LEU A 242 6.94 -14.42 -6.32
CA LEU A 242 7.88 -14.69 -5.23
C LEU A 242 7.17 -15.26 -3.99
N ALA A 243 5.94 -14.84 -3.71
CA ALA A 243 5.15 -15.39 -2.62
C ALA A 243 4.77 -16.86 -2.91
N GLU A 244 4.30 -17.16 -4.12
CA GLU A 244 3.96 -18.51 -4.59
C GLU A 244 5.18 -19.45 -4.55
N ALA A 245 6.33 -19.01 -5.08
CA ALA A 245 7.55 -19.81 -5.01
C ALA A 245 8.00 -20.10 -3.57
N ASN A 246 7.74 -19.18 -2.63
CA ASN A 246 8.02 -19.40 -1.22
C ASN A 246 7.03 -20.37 -0.57
N THR A 247 5.75 -20.36 -0.95
CA THR A 247 4.78 -21.34 -0.45
C THR A 247 5.13 -22.73 -0.95
N GLU A 248 5.40 -22.90 -2.25
CA GLU A 248 5.84 -24.17 -2.84
C GLU A 248 7.11 -24.71 -2.15
N LYS A 249 8.10 -23.85 -1.92
CA LYS A 249 9.33 -24.20 -1.22
C LYS A 249 9.04 -24.70 0.20
N ASN A 250 8.13 -24.04 0.93
CA ASN A 250 7.77 -24.44 2.29
C ASN A 250 7.01 -25.77 2.30
N GLU A 251 6.12 -25.99 1.34
CA GLU A 251 5.42 -27.26 1.17
C GLU A 251 6.38 -28.40 0.85
N ALA A 252 7.32 -28.19 -0.08
CA ALA A 252 8.37 -29.16 -0.39
C ALA A 252 9.22 -29.48 0.85
N LYS A 253 9.56 -28.47 1.66
CA LYS A 253 10.27 -28.66 2.93
C LYS A 253 9.47 -29.49 3.93
N LEU A 254 8.16 -29.26 4.06
CA LEU A 254 7.29 -30.07 4.90
C LEU A 254 7.14 -31.51 4.37
N GLY A 255 7.11 -31.68 3.05
CA GLY A 255 7.12 -33.01 2.42
C GLY A 255 8.41 -33.77 2.74
N LEU A 256 9.57 -33.11 2.69
CA LEU A 256 10.85 -33.70 3.04
C LEU A 256 10.91 -34.12 4.51
N ILE A 257 10.40 -33.30 5.44
CA ILE A 257 10.32 -33.65 6.87
C ILE A 257 9.47 -34.91 7.07
N ARG A 258 8.28 -34.98 6.45
CA ARG A 258 7.41 -36.16 6.53
C ARG A 258 8.08 -37.42 5.98
N ALA A 259 8.77 -37.32 4.84
CA ALA A 259 9.51 -38.44 4.27
C ALA A 259 10.65 -38.91 5.19
N GLN A 260 11.34 -37.98 5.86
CA GLN A 260 12.38 -38.32 6.84
C GLN A 260 11.78 -39.03 8.06
N GLU A 261 10.67 -38.54 8.61
CA GLU A 261 9.97 -39.18 9.73
C GLU A 261 9.50 -40.60 9.37
N GLU A 262 8.99 -40.80 8.15
CA GLU A 262 8.59 -42.14 7.66
C GLU A 262 9.80 -43.08 7.53
N LEU A 263 10.93 -42.57 7.04
CA LEU A 263 12.17 -43.33 6.93
C LEU A 263 12.69 -43.74 8.31
N ASP A 264 12.70 -42.82 9.27
CA ASP A 264 13.13 -43.07 10.64
C ASP A 264 12.23 -44.13 11.30
N TRP A 265 10.91 -44.05 11.11
CA TRP A 265 9.96 -45.06 11.58
C TRP A 265 10.20 -46.44 10.95
N LYS A 266 10.39 -46.51 9.62
CA LYS A 266 10.71 -47.76 8.92
C LYS A 266 12.03 -48.37 9.41
N THR A 267 13.03 -47.53 9.65
CA THR A 267 14.34 -47.96 10.14
C THR A 267 14.24 -48.52 11.56
N ALA A 268 13.49 -47.87 12.45
CA ALA A 268 13.24 -48.37 13.79
C ALA A 268 12.50 -49.72 13.79
N LYS A 269 11.48 -49.85 12.93
CA LYS A 269 10.73 -51.10 12.78
C LYS A 269 11.60 -52.24 12.24
N LEU A 270 12.49 -51.94 11.30
CA LEU A 270 13.43 -52.93 10.76
C LEU A 270 14.39 -53.41 11.86
N ALA A 271 14.93 -52.50 12.67
CA ALA A 271 15.79 -52.85 13.79
C ALA A 271 15.08 -53.75 14.82
N GLU A 272 13.80 -53.49 15.13
CA GLU A 272 12.98 -54.35 16.01
C GLU A 272 12.84 -55.77 15.42
N GLN A 273 12.59 -55.89 14.12
CA GLN A 273 12.51 -57.19 13.44
C GLN A 273 13.84 -57.94 13.42
N GLU A 274 14.96 -57.23 13.26
CA GLU A 274 16.30 -57.82 13.34
C GLU A 274 16.58 -58.37 14.76
N GLU A 275 16.16 -57.66 15.81
CA GLU A 275 16.28 -58.14 17.20
C GLU A 275 15.41 -59.39 17.44
N GLU A 276 14.15 -59.40 16.98
CA GLU A 276 13.27 -60.57 17.08
C GLU A 276 13.85 -61.79 16.34
N LEU A 277 14.41 -61.57 15.13
CA LEU A 277 15.07 -62.64 14.37
C LEU A 277 16.30 -63.17 15.12
N ALA A 278 17.13 -62.31 15.70
CA ALA A 278 18.30 -62.72 16.48
C ALA A 278 17.91 -63.54 17.72
N GLU A 279 16.80 -63.19 18.39
CA GLU A 279 16.25 -63.98 19.50
C GLU A 279 15.78 -65.36 19.03
N LYS A 280 15.06 -65.43 17.89
CA LYS A 280 14.61 -66.69 17.30
C LYS A 280 15.75 -67.59 16.85
N GLU A 281 16.79 -67.03 16.25
CA GLU A 281 18.01 -67.76 15.91
C GLU A 281 18.69 -68.33 17.16
N SER A 282 18.78 -67.53 18.24
CA SER A 282 19.33 -67.99 19.52
C SER A 282 18.48 -69.12 20.14
N GLU A 283 17.16 -69.03 20.05
CA GLU A 283 16.23 -70.08 20.50
C GLU A 283 16.41 -71.38 19.71
N LEU A 284 16.57 -71.29 18.38
CA LEU A 284 16.84 -72.43 17.51
C LEU A 284 18.18 -73.10 17.85
N VAL A 285 19.25 -72.33 18.02
CA VAL A 285 20.56 -72.87 18.43
C VAL A 285 20.46 -73.62 19.76
N ARG A 286 19.70 -73.08 20.73
CA ARG A 286 19.46 -73.77 22.01
C ARG A 286 18.70 -75.08 21.81
N LYS A 287 17.67 -75.08 20.97
CA LYS A 287 16.88 -76.29 20.66
C LYS A 287 17.70 -77.35 19.94
N ASP A 288 18.57 -76.97 19.02
CA ASP A 288 19.49 -77.88 18.35
C ASP A 288 20.51 -78.50 19.32
N ALA A 289 21.01 -77.71 20.27
CA ALA A 289 21.87 -78.21 21.34
C ALA A 289 21.12 -79.20 22.27
N GLU A 290 19.88 -78.89 22.65
CA GLU A 290 19.00 -79.80 23.42
C GLU A 290 18.78 -81.12 22.67
N LEU A 291 18.43 -81.05 21.39
CA LEU A 291 18.22 -82.24 20.54
C LEU A 291 19.48 -83.08 20.41
N THR A 292 20.63 -82.44 20.20
CA THR A 292 21.93 -83.13 20.14
C THR A 292 22.22 -83.85 21.47
N GLY A 293 21.96 -83.19 22.60
CA GLY A 293 22.10 -83.79 23.93
C GLY A 293 21.17 -85.00 24.15
N VAL A 294 19.90 -84.89 23.76
CA VAL A 294 18.94 -86.00 23.81
C VAL A 294 19.38 -87.16 22.92
N LYS A 295 19.89 -86.86 21.72
CA LYS A 295 20.41 -87.88 20.81
C LYS A 295 21.58 -88.65 21.42
N SER A 296 22.57 -87.96 22.01
CA SER A 296 23.69 -88.63 22.69
C SER A 296 23.24 -89.45 23.91
N GLN A 297 22.23 -88.98 24.66
CA GLN A 297 21.64 -89.77 25.75
C GLN A 297 20.93 -91.03 25.24
N LEU A 298 20.26 -90.95 24.09
CA LEU A 298 19.60 -92.08 23.47
C LEU A 298 20.65 -93.10 22.98
N GLU A 299 21.68 -92.65 22.28
CA GLU A 299 22.81 -93.50 21.84
C GLU A 299 23.46 -94.22 23.03
N ALA A 300 23.73 -93.50 24.14
CA ALA A 300 24.28 -94.12 25.36
C ALA A 300 23.32 -95.15 25.98
N LYS A 301 22.00 -94.90 25.95
CA LYS A 301 20.98 -95.85 26.40
C LYS A 301 20.84 -97.06 25.47
N GLU A 302 21.14 -96.92 24.18
CA GLU A 302 21.17 -98.03 23.22
C GLU A 302 22.43 -98.88 23.37
N GLU A 303 23.56 -98.31 23.78
CA GLU A 303 24.79 -99.06 24.10
C GLU A 303 24.69 -99.85 25.41
N GLU A 304 23.93 -99.36 26.40
CA GLU A 304 23.73 -100.05 27.69
C GLU A 304 23.21 -101.50 27.56
N PRO A 305 22.13 -101.80 26.80
CA PRO A 305 21.67 -103.16 26.61
C PRO A 305 22.65 -104.01 25.81
N ILE A 306 23.43 -103.43 24.89
CA ILE A 306 24.49 -104.17 24.17
C ILE A 306 25.54 -104.65 25.18
N GLY A 307 26.01 -103.78 26.07
CA GLY A 307 26.94 -104.16 27.12
C GLY A 307 26.37 -105.20 28.10
N LYS A 308 25.07 -105.14 28.40
CA LYS A 308 24.39 -106.17 29.21
C LYS A 308 24.22 -107.49 28.44
N GLU A 309 23.95 -107.44 27.14
CA GLU A 309 23.87 -108.61 26.28
C GLU A 309 25.22 -109.32 26.21
N ASP A 310 26.32 -108.59 26.02
CA ASP A 310 27.68 -109.14 26.07
C ASP A 310 27.98 -109.82 27.42
N GLN A 311 27.53 -109.22 28.53
CA GLN A 311 27.62 -109.83 29.86
C GLN A 311 26.80 -111.11 29.96
N LEU A 312 25.58 -111.14 29.43
CA LEU A 312 24.72 -112.32 29.42
C LEU A 312 25.31 -113.44 28.56
N VAL A 313 25.88 -113.13 27.38
CA VAL A 313 26.58 -114.09 26.53
C VAL A 313 27.75 -114.71 27.30
N HIS A 314 28.58 -113.87 27.94
CA HIS A 314 29.69 -114.36 28.76
C HIS A 314 29.22 -115.23 29.95
N MET A 315 28.13 -114.85 30.62
CA MET A 315 27.52 -115.69 31.67
C MET A 315 26.99 -117.01 31.10
N SER A 316 26.38 -116.99 29.92
CA SER A 316 25.89 -118.17 29.22
C SER A 316 27.04 -119.13 28.86
N ASP A 317 28.16 -118.61 28.37
CA ASP A 317 29.36 -119.39 28.09
C ASP A 317 29.95 -120.02 29.35
N GLN A 318 29.98 -119.26 30.46
CA GLN A 318 30.39 -119.81 31.76
C GLN A 318 29.48 -120.94 32.24
N LEU A 319 28.16 -120.78 32.08
CA LEU A 319 27.18 -121.81 32.42
C LEU A 319 27.37 -123.06 31.55
N ASN A 320 27.54 -122.90 30.23
CA ASN A 320 27.83 -124.02 29.32
C ASN A 320 29.10 -124.77 29.72
N ASN A 321 30.18 -124.06 30.05
CA ASN A 321 31.42 -124.69 30.51
C ASN A 321 31.20 -125.46 31.83
N LYS A 322 30.41 -124.90 32.76
CA LYS A 322 30.03 -125.60 34.00
C LYS A 322 29.16 -126.83 33.73
N GLU A 323 28.27 -126.77 32.75
CA GLU A 323 27.45 -127.89 32.32
C GLU A 323 28.29 -128.99 31.65
N GLU A 324 29.30 -128.64 30.87
CA GLU A 324 30.29 -129.59 30.34
C GLU A 324 31.11 -130.24 31.47
N GLU A 325 31.61 -129.44 32.43
CA GLU A 325 32.31 -129.96 33.61
C GLU A 325 31.43 -130.95 34.38
N LEU A 326 30.15 -130.62 34.60
CA LEU A 326 29.17 -131.50 35.24
C LEU A 326 28.93 -132.77 34.42
N SER A 327 28.80 -132.66 33.09
CA SER A 327 28.63 -133.82 32.21
C SER A 327 29.83 -134.77 32.26
N ARG A 328 31.05 -134.22 32.29
CA ARG A 328 32.29 -135.00 32.49
C ARG A 328 32.29 -135.67 33.87
N ALA A 329 31.91 -134.93 34.92
CA ALA A 329 31.81 -135.48 36.27
C ALA A 329 30.78 -136.62 36.35
N GLN A 330 29.60 -136.47 35.73
CA GLN A 330 28.60 -137.52 35.60
C GLN A 330 29.14 -138.74 34.87
N LYS A 331 29.90 -138.56 33.79
CA LYS A 331 30.54 -139.67 33.09
C LYS A 331 31.54 -140.40 33.98
N VAL A 332 32.39 -139.67 34.70
CA VAL A 332 33.35 -140.26 35.66
C VAL A 332 32.63 -141.02 36.77
N ILE A 333 31.52 -140.47 37.29
CA ILE A 333 30.67 -141.19 38.26
C ILE A 333 30.15 -142.48 37.64
N GLY A 334 29.61 -142.44 36.42
CA GLY A 334 29.13 -143.64 35.72
C GLY A 334 30.22 -144.69 35.49
N GLU A 335 31.43 -144.27 35.11
CA GLU A 335 32.60 -145.16 34.98
C GLU A 335 32.97 -145.79 36.33
N LYS A 336 32.95 -145.02 37.42
CA LYS A 336 33.19 -145.53 38.78
C LYS A 336 32.08 -146.46 39.26
N ASP A 337 30.82 -146.16 38.96
CA ASP A 337 29.70 -147.04 39.28
C ASP A 337 29.82 -148.38 38.53
N GLU A 338 30.28 -148.37 37.28
CA GLU A 338 30.58 -149.59 36.53
C GLU A 338 31.80 -150.33 37.10
N GLU A 339 32.84 -149.60 37.50
CA GLU A 339 34.03 -150.13 38.16
C GLU A 339 33.71 -150.74 39.52
N ILE A 340 32.74 -150.21 40.27
CA ILE A 340 32.22 -150.77 41.53
C ILE A 340 31.25 -151.94 41.26
N GLY A 341 30.44 -151.85 40.20
CA GLY A 341 29.50 -152.89 39.79
C GLY A 341 30.18 -154.20 39.45
N LYS A 342 31.34 -154.16 38.77
CA LYS A 342 32.13 -155.36 38.41
C LYS A 342 32.58 -156.19 39.63
N PRO A 343 33.19 -155.61 40.68
CA PRO A 343 33.43 -156.26 41.96
C PRO A 343 32.16 -156.77 42.64
N ILE A 344 31.07 -156.00 42.64
CA ILE A 344 29.80 -156.43 43.24
C ILE A 344 29.26 -157.68 42.54
N GLU A 345 29.23 -157.70 41.20
CA GLU A 345 28.84 -158.89 40.43
C GLU A 345 29.79 -160.06 40.68
N ARG A 346 31.10 -159.85 40.69
CA ARG A 346 32.07 -160.90 41.03
C ARG A 346 31.89 -161.43 42.45
N LEU A 347 31.55 -160.58 43.41
CA LEU A 347 31.23 -161.01 44.76
C LEU A 347 29.93 -161.82 44.78
N PHE A 348 28.94 -161.44 43.97
CA PHE A 348 27.69 -162.17 43.82
C PHE A 348 27.91 -163.56 43.17
N THR A 349 28.73 -163.65 42.13
CA THR A 349 29.09 -164.94 41.49
C THR A 349 29.92 -165.80 42.43
N ASN A 350 30.93 -165.24 43.10
CA ASN A 350 31.71 -165.95 44.10
C ASN A 350 30.83 -166.45 45.26
N LEU A 351 29.89 -165.64 45.74
CA LEU A 351 28.91 -166.07 46.76
C LEU A 351 28.07 -167.24 46.24
N LYS A 352 27.59 -167.17 45.01
CA LYS A 352 26.79 -168.24 44.37
C LYS A 352 27.60 -169.51 44.17
N GLU A 353 28.86 -169.41 43.77
CA GLU A 353 29.80 -170.53 43.67
C GLU A 353 30.13 -171.13 45.04
N ARG A 354 30.35 -170.31 46.06
CA ARG A 354 30.53 -170.76 47.45
C ARG A 354 29.29 -171.48 47.98
N GLU A 355 28.10 -171.01 47.60
CA GLU A 355 26.83 -171.64 47.95
C GLU A 355 26.67 -173.00 47.24
N ILE A 356 27.08 -173.10 45.96
CA ILE A 356 27.13 -174.36 45.21
C ILE A 356 28.15 -175.33 45.82
N LEU A 357 29.35 -174.86 46.18
CA LEU A 357 30.38 -175.65 46.84
C LEU A 357 29.90 -176.17 48.20
N ARG A 358 29.25 -175.34 49.03
CA ARG A 358 28.61 -175.79 50.28
C ARG A 358 27.52 -176.83 50.04
N ARG A 359 26.83 -176.79 48.89
CA ARG A 359 25.83 -177.79 48.51
C ARG A 359 26.49 -179.11 48.06
N MET A 360 27.59 -179.04 47.30
CA MET A 360 28.38 -180.20 46.89
C MET A 360 29.11 -180.87 48.06
N GLU A 361 29.61 -180.11 49.03
CA GLU A 361 30.24 -180.64 50.25
C GLU A 361 29.23 -181.40 51.11
N ARG A 362 27.98 -180.91 51.17
CA ARG A 362 26.87 -181.61 51.83
C ARG A 362 26.57 -182.95 51.15
N ILE A 363 26.50 -182.96 49.82
CA ILE A 363 26.27 -184.17 49.00
C ILE A 363 27.47 -185.14 49.05
N SER A 364 28.70 -184.64 49.18
CA SER A 364 29.92 -185.46 49.28
C SER A 364 30.13 -186.03 50.70
N ALA A 365 29.63 -185.36 51.74
CA ALA A 365 29.62 -185.88 53.10
C ALA A 365 28.53 -186.95 53.30
N GLU A 366 27.39 -186.82 52.62
CA GLU A 366 26.31 -187.81 52.64
C GLU A 366 26.68 -189.14 51.94
N ASN A 367 27.59 -189.13 50.94
CA ASN A 367 27.96 -190.33 50.17
C ASN A 367 29.13 -191.17 50.73
N ARG A 368 29.76 -190.78 51.86
CA ARG A 368 30.86 -191.57 52.48
C ARG A 368 30.42 -192.41 53.69
N ILE A 369 29.14 -192.34 54.05
CA ILE A 369 28.51 -193.16 55.09
C ILE A 369 27.54 -194.12 54.40
N GLY A 370 27.95 -195.37 54.16
CA GLY A 370 27.01 -196.49 54.02
C GLY A 370 26.93 -197.21 52.66
N LEU A 371 27.95 -197.99 52.32
CA LEU A 371 27.73 -199.36 51.80
C LEU A 371 28.01 -200.32 52.96
N GLY A 372 26.99 -200.51 53.80
CA GLY A 372 27.07 -201.33 55.01
C GLY A 372 25.95 -200.99 55.97
N LYS A 373 24.71 -201.32 55.58
CA LYS A 373 23.57 -201.71 56.41
C LYS A 373 22.27 -201.58 55.61
N ASP A 374 21.61 -202.73 55.51
CA ASP A 374 20.19 -202.95 55.80
C ASP A 374 19.19 -202.25 54.86
N HIS A 375 18.42 -203.05 54.10
CA HIS A 375 17.02 -203.37 54.39
C HIS A 375 16.10 -202.14 54.18
N GLU A 376 15.23 -202.18 53.18
CA GLU A 376 13.84 -202.65 53.35
C GLU A 376 12.91 -201.46 53.58
N LEU A 377 12.06 -201.21 52.59
CA LEU A 377 10.65 -200.80 52.60
C LEU A 377 10.11 -199.75 53.60
N SER A 378 9.12 -199.01 53.07
CA SER A 378 7.96 -198.41 53.76
C SER A 378 8.26 -197.22 54.69
N ASP A 379 7.47 -196.16 54.78
CA ASP A 379 6.13 -195.86 54.30
C ASP A 379 5.84 -194.37 54.57
N LYS A 380 4.90 -193.80 53.82
CA LYS A 380 3.88 -192.82 54.26
C LYS A 380 4.31 -191.39 54.63
N GLU A 381 3.74 -190.42 53.92
CA GLU A 381 2.61 -189.56 54.38
C GLU A 381 3.16 -188.28 55.01
N GLU A 382 2.60 -187.09 54.86
CA GLU A 382 1.55 -186.55 54.02
C GLU A 382 1.56 -185.04 54.34
N VAL A 383 0.94 -184.26 53.46
CA VAL A 383 0.08 -183.12 53.82
C VAL A 383 0.71 -181.73 54.07
N PRO A 384 -0.06 -180.66 53.73
CA PRO A 384 0.45 -179.48 53.03
C PRO A 384 -0.05 -178.16 53.66
N LYS A 385 0.10 -177.04 52.93
CA LYS A 385 -0.85 -175.92 52.70
C LYS A 385 -0.07 -174.71 52.17
N ARG A 386 -0.43 -174.10 51.03
CA ARG A 386 -1.54 -173.14 50.75
C ARG A 386 -1.25 -171.74 51.33
N ILE A 387 -1.21 -170.71 50.47
CA ILE A 387 -2.09 -169.51 50.34
C ILE A 387 -1.50 -168.74 49.12
N GLN A 388 -2.18 -168.35 48.02
CA GLN A 388 -3.43 -167.62 47.71
C GLN A 388 -3.40 -166.08 47.85
N MET A 389 -4.20 -165.46 46.96
CA MET A 389 -4.73 -164.08 46.88
C MET A 389 -3.83 -163.04 46.19
N GLU A 390 -4.23 -162.44 45.06
CA GLU A 390 -5.40 -161.57 44.74
C GLU A 390 -5.28 -160.12 45.25
N HIS A 391 -5.41 -159.16 44.33
CA HIS A 391 -6.23 -157.92 44.32
C HIS A 391 -5.71 -157.05 43.14
N ALA A 392 -6.46 -156.65 42.10
CA ALA A 392 -7.75 -155.97 41.95
C ALA A 392 -7.68 -154.42 42.04
N VAL A 393 -8.11 -153.77 40.93
CA VAL A 393 -9.04 -152.60 40.86
C VAL A 393 -8.56 -151.18 41.31
N ASN A 394 -8.46 -150.25 40.32
CA ASN A 394 -9.08 -148.90 40.13
C ASN A 394 -9.74 -148.14 41.33
N PRO A 395 -10.27 -146.88 41.25
CA PRO A 395 -10.28 -145.81 40.21
C PRO A 395 -10.28 -144.32 40.77
N ARG A 396 -10.71 -143.33 39.93
CA ARG A 396 -11.38 -142.02 40.20
C ARG A 396 -10.51 -140.74 40.25
N LEU A 397 -10.73 -139.68 39.46
CA LEU A 397 -11.91 -138.80 39.17
C LEU A 397 -12.33 -137.87 40.34
N ASP A 398 -12.19 -136.56 40.13
CA ASP A 398 -13.24 -135.50 40.16
C ASP A 398 -12.60 -134.11 40.39
N LYS A 399 -12.82 -133.12 39.51
CA LYS A 399 -13.79 -131.99 39.62
C LYS A 399 -13.50 -131.06 40.81
N LYS A 400 -13.45 -129.74 40.71
CA LYS A 400 -14.43 -128.73 40.21
C LYS A 400 -13.73 -127.35 40.39
N SER A 401 -13.79 -126.43 39.43
CA SER A 401 -14.67 -125.22 39.43
C SER A 401 -14.31 -124.20 40.53
N SER A 402 -14.21 -122.90 40.28
CA SER A 402 -15.13 -122.05 39.53
C SER A 402 -14.53 -120.64 39.30
N GLU A 403 -14.87 -120.07 38.15
CA GLU A 403 -15.44 -118.72 37.93
C GLU A 403 -14.97 -117.58 38.84
N THR A 404 -14.54 -116.47 38.26
CA THR A 404 -15.44 -115.41 37.74
C THR A 404 -14.68 -114.61 36.65
N ALA A 405 -15.21 -114.44 35.44
CA ALA A 405 -16.22 -113.43 35.07
C ALA A 405 -15.73 -112.01 35.43
N SER A 406 -15.76 -110.99 34.60
CA SER A 406 -16.38 -110.72 33.31
C SER A 406 -16.06 -109.26 33.01
N GLN A 407 -16.21 -108.84 31.74
CA GLN A 407 -16.69 -107.50 31.38
C GLN A 407 -15.72 -106.33 31.65
N SER A 408 -15.62 -105.28 30.84
CA SER A 408 -16.44 -104.78 29.74
C SER A 408 -15.63 -103.63 29.09
N SER A 409 -15.65 -103.53 27.76
CA SER A 409 -16.38 -102.50 27.02
C SER A 409 -15.85 -101.07 27.12
N GLY A 410 -15.67 -100.46 25.95
CA GLY A 410 -15.68 -99.01 25.76
C GLY A 410 -14.80 -98.63 24.57
N ARG A 411 -15.33 -98.51 23.34
CA ARG A 411 -15.89 -97.27 22.76
C ARG A 411 -14.91 -96.09 22.86
N SER A 412 -14.62 -95.30 21.83
CA SER A 412 -15.36 -95.01 20.63
C SER A 412 -14.43 -94.39 19.58
N ARG A 413 -14.82 -94.65 18.33
CA ARG A 413 -14.41 -94.01 17.10
C ARG A 413 -15.33 -92.79 16.86
N ALA A 414 -14.83 -91.84 16.06
CA ALA A 414 -15.49 -90.67 15.44
C ALA A 414 -15.22 -89.31 16.07
N GLY A 415 -14.81 -88.36 15.22
CA GLY A 415 -14.57 -86.97 15.59
C GLY A 415 -13.89 -86.14 14.50
N THR A 416 -14.39 -86.19 13.27
CA THR A 416 -14.20 -85.14 12.25
C THR A 416 -14.78 -83.81 12.74
N SER A 417 -14.02 -82.71 12.67
CA SER A 417 -14.53 -81.44 12.13
C SER A 417 -13.37 -80.49 11.77
N PHE A 418 -13.29 -80.19 10.48
CA PHE A 418 -12.68 -78.97 9.96
C PHE A 418 -13.70 -77.84 10.16
N TYR A 419 -13.30 -76.75 10.80
CA TYR A 419 -13.91 -75.43 10.59
C TYR A 419 -12.78 -74.46 10.31
N SER A 420 -12.52 -74.25 9.02
CA SER A 420 -11.79 -73.09 8.50
C SER A 420 -12.79 -71.94 8.45
N THR A 421 -12.65 -70.98 9.36
CA THR A 421 -13.29 -69.68 9.24
C THR A 421 -12.43 -68.83 8.30
N GLY A 422 -12.72 -68.90 7.01
CA GLY A 422 -12.32 -67.86 6.06
C GLY A 422 -13.10 -66.59 6.40
N VAL A 423 -12.40 -65.60 6.94
CA VAL A 423 -12.93 -64.24 7.06
C VAL A 423 -12.80 -63.59 5.69
N ASP A 424 -13.94 -63.33 5.06
CA ASP A 424 -14.07 -62.47 3.88
C ASP A 424 -13.58 -61.06 4.25
N ILE A 425 -12.47 -60.63 3.64
CA ILE A 425 -12.06 -59.23 3.63
C ILE A 425 -12.91 -58.53 2.56
N LYS A 426 -13.96 -57.83 2.98
CA LYS A 426 -14.57 -56.77 2.18
C LYS A 426 -13.58 -55.62 2.08
N LEU A 427 -12.86 -55.51 0.97
CA LEU A 427 -12.30 -54.23 0.54
C LEU A 427 -13.49 -53.32 0.19
N ALA A 428 -13.75 -52.34 1.06
CA ALA A 428 -14.57 -51.20 0.71
C ALA A 428 -13.68 -50.20 -0.02
N ASP A 429 -13.92 -50.08 -1.33
CA ASP A 429 -13.59 -48.91 -2.12
C ASP A 429 -14.29 -47.69 -1.52
N LEU A 430 -13.50 -46.76 -0.97
CA LEU A 430 -13.86 -45.37 -0.71
C LEU A 430 -12.57 -44.61 -1.08
N GLY A 431 -12.46 -44.07 -2.29
CA GLY A 431 -13.19 -42.86 -2.68
C GLY A 431 -12.27 -41.68 -2.38
N TRP A 432 -11.26 -41.48 -3.23
CA TRP A 432 -10.41 -40.30 -3.18
C TRP A 432 -11.10 -39.23 -4.03
N ASP A 433 -11.80 -38.31 -3.36
CA ASP A 433 -12.22 -37.05 -3.96
C ASP A 433 -10.97 -36.15 -4.05
N PHE A 434 -10.49 -35.98 -5.27
CA PHE A 434 -9.57 -34.90 -5.63
C PHE A 434 -10.42 -33.63 -5.79
N ASP A 435 -10.32 -32.73 -4.81
CA ASP A 435 -10.84 -31.38 -4.92
C ASP A 435 -9.74 -30.53 -5.59
N ASP A 436 -9.86 -30.36 -6.91
CA ASP A 436 -9.13 -29.35 -7.67
C ASP A 436 -9.80 -28.01 -7.39
N SER A 437 -9.16 -27.15 -6.60
CA SER A 437 -9.45 -25.71 -6.58
C SER A 437 -8.27 -24.89 -6.04
N GLU A 438 -7.80 -24.04 -6.96
CA GLU A 438 -6.98 -22.82 -6.84
C GLU A 438 -5.47 -22.94 -6.65
#